data_AF-A0A0C2D2D9-F1
#
_entry.id   AF-A0A0C2D2D9-F1
#
_cell.length_a   1.000
_cell.length_b   1.000
_cell.length_c   1.000
_cell.angle_alpha   90.00
_cell.angle_beta   90.00
_cell.angle_gamma   90.00
#
_symmetry.space_group_name_H-M   'P 1'
#
loop_
_entity.id
_entity.type
_entity.pdbx_description
1 polymer ?
#
loop_
_entity_poly.entity_id
_entity_poly.type
_entity_poly.pdbx_seq_one_letter_code
_entity_poly.pdbx_strand_id
1 'polypeptide(L)'
;MSMSTTVFLHYGASREAKRTCDGVLKQPDGSIVSPVLMWVKAMDLLLEHIRPRIALKNIRCIGGGAQQHGTVYWATGASKRLANLSSEVTLHDGLGQKNEYIGFRALAKSQLTRVASARSET
;
A
#
# COMPACT_ATOMS: atom_id res chain seq x y z
N MET A 1 -17.14 10.27 32.87
CA MET A 1 -17.05 9.00 32.12
C MET A 1 -16.13 9.19 30.93
N SER A 2 -14.99 8.50 30.89
CA SER A 2 -14.14 8.48 29.68
C SER A 2 -14.70 7.43 28.73
N MET A 3 -15.15 7.83 27.54
CA MET A 3 -15.52 6.87 26.49
C MET A 3 -14.27 6.49 25.72
N SER A 4 -13.87 5.23 25.82
CA SER A 4 -12.84 4.64 24.94
C SER A 4 -13.54 3.83 23.85
N THR A 5 -13.22 4.11 22.59
CA THR A 5 -13.67 3.30 21.45
C THR A 5 -12.45 2.66 20.81
N THR A 6 -12.43 1.34 20.74
CA THR A 6 -11.38 0.56 20.08
C THR A 6 -11.95 -0.17 18.89
N VAL A 7 -11.24 -0.12 17.76
CA VAL A 7 -11.61 -0.79 16.52
C VAL A 7 -10.38 -1.55 16.02
N PHE A 8 -10.57 -2.80 15.62
CA PHE A 8 -9.55 -3.62 14.98
C PHE A 8 -10.00 -3.97 13.57
N LEU A 9 -9.10 -3.85 12.60
CA LEU A 9 -9.32 -4.26 11.23
C LEU A 9 -8.32 -5.35 10.85
N HIS A 10 -8.81 -6.54 10.54
CA HIS A 10 -7.98 -7.63 10.03
C HIS A 10 -8.08 -7.67 8.50
N TYR A 11 -7.09 -7.12 7.80
CA TYR A 11 -7.16 -6.94 6.35
C TYR A 11 -7.13 -8.26 5.56
N GLY A 12 -6.51 -9.32 6.09
CA GLY A 12 -6.35 -10.63 5.43
C GLY A 12 -7.66 -11.36 5.06
N ALA A 13 -8.81 -10.87 5.53
CA ALA A 13 -10.12 -11.47 5.27
C ALA A 13 -10.90 -10.86 4.08
N SER A 14 -10.39 -9.81 3.41
CA SER A 14 -11.10 -9.17 2.30
C SER A 14 -10.92 -9.92 0.96
N ARG A 15 -11.93 -9.88 0.08
CA ARG A 15 -11.87 -10.55 -1.25
C ARG A 15 -10.76 -9.99 -2.16
N GLU A 16 -10.30 -8.77 -1.91
CA GLU A 16 -9.20 -8.12 -2.62
C GLU A 16 -7.82 -8.49 -2.03
N ALA A 17 -7.78 -8.86 -0.75
CA ALA A 17 -6.59 -9.30 -0.01
C ALA A 17 -6.16 -10.74 -0.30
N LYS A 18 -6.89 -11.49 -1.13
CA LYS A 18 -6.69 -12.94 -1.40
C LYS A 18 -5.31 -13.37 -1.92
N ARG A 19 -4.36 -12.45 -2.06
CA ARG A 19 -2.96 -12.74 -2.39
C ARG A 19 -2.03 -12.70 -1.18
N THR A 20 -2.41 -12.06 -0.07
CA THR A 20 -1.59 -11.97 1.15
C THR A 20 -1.99 -13.02 2.17
N CYS A 21 -1.01 -13.54 2.91
CA CYS A 21 -1.23 -14.31 4.13
C CYS A 21 -0.80 -13.42 5.30
N ASP A 22 -1.68 -13.14 6.25
CA ASP A 22 -1.44 -12.25 7.40
C ASP A 22 -0.88 -10.86 7.00
N GLY A 23 -1.30 -10.36 5.84
CA GLY A 23 -0.89 -9.03 5.34
C GLY A 23 0.48 -8.99 4.64
N VAL A 24 1.10 -10.14 4.36
CA VAL A 24 2.37 -10.21 3.62
C VAL A 24 2.29 -11.09 2.38
N LEU A 25 3.14 -10.78 1.40
CA LEU A 25 3.47 -11.58 0.23
C LEU A 25 4.89 -12.11 0.40
N LYS A 26 5.05 -13.44 0.27
CA LYS A 26 6.35 -14.08 0.20
C LYS A 26 6.76 -14.17 -1.27
N GLN A 27 7.88 -13.57 -1.62
CA GLN A 27 8.40 -13.60 -2.99
C GLN A 27 9.33 -14.81 -3.20
N PRO A 28 9.52 -15.27 -4.46
CA PRO A 28 10.43 -16.39 -4.76
C PRO A 28 11.90 -16.14 -4.38
N ASP A 29 12.32 -14.88 -4.30
CA ASP A 29 13.68 -14.47 -3.90
C ASP A 29 13.88 -14.45 -2.38
N GLY A 30 12.86 -14.85 -1.60
CA GLY A 30 12.88 -14.85 -0.14
C GLY A 30 12.47 -13.53 0.49
N SER A 31 12.20 -12.48 -0.29
CA SER A 31 11.72 -11.22 0.25
C SER A 31 10.27 -11.31 0.75
N ILE A 32 9.98 -10.55 1.81
CA ILE A 32 8.65 -10.43 2.40
C ILE A 32 8.20 -8.99 2.20
N VAL A 33 7.11 -8.81 1.47
CA VAL A 33 6.57 -7.47 1.16
C VAL A 33 5.09 -7.39 1.48
N SER A 34 4.63 -6.21 1.87
CA SER A 34 3.21 -5.90 1.93
C SER A 34 2.88 -4.89 0.84
N PRO A 35 1.84 -5.10 0.02
CA PRO A 35 1.43 -4.09 -0.95
C PRO A 35 1.06 -2.79 -0.26
N VAL A 36 1.67 -1.66 -0.62
CA VAL A 36 1.47 -0.38 0.09
C VAL A 36 0.00 0.06 0.04
N LEU A 37 -0.67 -0.10 -1.10
CA LEU A 37 -2.09 0.25 -1.26
C LEU A 37 -3.01 -0.61 -0.37
N MET A 38 -2.55 -1.77 0.09
CA MET A 38 -3.26 -2.57 1.09
C MET A 38 -3.48 -1.77 2.37
N TRP A 39 -2.45 -1.11 2.88
CA TRP A 39 -2.54 -0.29 4.09
C TRP A 39 -3.37 0.97 3.87
N VAL A 40 -3.30 1.56 2.67
CA VAL A 40 -4.13 2.73 2.32
C VAL A 40 -5.61 2.34 2.32
N LYS A 41 -5.97 1.21 1.71
CA LYS A 41 -7.35 0.70 1.75
C LYS A 41 -7.79 0.32 3.16
N ALA A 42 -6.89 -0.26 3.96
CA ALA A 42 -7.17 -0.56 5.36
C ALA A 42 -7.53 0.72 6.15
N MET A 43 -6.87 1.83 5.85
CA MET A 43 -7.17 3.13 6.45
C MET A 43 -8.56 3.63 6.04
N ASP A 44 -8.95 3.52 4.76
CA ASP A 44 -10.31 3.88 4.31
C ASP A 44 -11.38 3.11 5.11
N LEU A 45 -11.21 1.79 5.22
CA LEU A 45 -12.15 0.92 5.94
C LEU A 45 -12.18 1.23 7.45
N LEU A 46 -11.03 1.55 8.05
CA LEU A 46 -10.96 1.97 9.44
C LEU A 46 -11.71 3.28 9.66
N LEU A 47 -11.48 4.28 8.81
CA LEU A 47 -12.13 5.59 8.88
C LEU A 47 -13.65 5.47 8.71
N GLU A 48 -14.11 4.61 7.80
CA GLU A 48 -15.53 4.29 7.60
C GLU A 48 -16.13 3.67 8.87
N HIS A 49 -15.41 2.75 9.52
CA HIS A 49 -15.88 2.05 10.71
C HIS A 49 -15.94 2.94 11.97
N ILE A 50 -15.01 3.89 12.12
CA ILE A 50 -14.98 4.81 13.28
C ILE A 50 -15.95 5.99 13.11
N ARG A 51 -16.25 6.40 11.88
CA ARG A 51 -17.09 7.58 11.58
C ARG A 51 -18.43 7.61 12.34
N PRO A 52 -19.21 6.52 12.42
CA PRO A 52 -20.47 6.54 13.18
C PRO A 52 -20.28 6.41 14.69
N ARG A 53 -19.07 6.12 15.18
CA ARG A 53 -18.79 5.80 16.59
C ARG A 53 -18.17 6.97 17.35
N ILE A 54 -17.48 7.86 16.64
CA ILE A 54 -16.71 8.96 17.22
C ILE A 54 -17.17 10.27 16.60
N ALA A 55 -17.48 11.26 17.44
CA ALA A 55 -17.70 12.62 16.98
C ALA A 55 -16.35 13.23 16.53
N LEU A 56 -16.02 13.09 15.24
CA LEU A 56 -14.71 13.49 14.68
C LEU A 56 -14.35 14.95 14.99
N LYS A 57 -15.35 15.84 15.09
CA LYS A 57 -15.18 17.25 15.49
C LYS A 57 -14.57 17.47 16.88
N ASN A 58 -14.60 16.46 17.75
CA ASN A 58 -14.09 16.52 19.11
C ASN A 58 -12.67 15.96 19.23
N ILE A 59 -12.08 15.42 18.15
CA ILE A 59 -10.72 14.88 18.16
C ILE A 59 -9.72 16.05 18.24
N ARG A 60 -8.91 16.07 19.30
CA ARG A 60 -7.87 17.10 19.52
C ARG A 60 -6.51 16.74 18.93
N CYS A 61 -6.17 15.45 18.93
CA CYS A 61 -4.92 14.94 18.41
C CYS A 61 -5.09 13.52 17.87
N ILE A 62 -4.21 13.14 16.95
CA ILE A 62 -4.09 11.78 16.41
C ILE A 62 -2.63 11.36 16.61
N GLY A 63 -2.44 10.19 17.20
CA GLY A 63 -1.13 9.54 17.33
C GLY A 63 -1.18 8.16 16.66
N GLY A 64 -0.01 7.59 16.38
CA GLY A 64 0.07 6.29 15.74
C GLY A 64 1.38 5.56 16.04
N GLY A 65 1.32 4.25 15.96
CA GLY A 65 2.48 3.36 15.91
C GLY A 65 2.40 2.53 14.62
N ALA A 66 3.56 2.12 14.12
CA ALA A 66 3.66 1.27 12.95
C ALA A 66 4.68 0.16 13.21
N GLN A 67 4.61 -0.92 12.43
CA GLN A 67 5.65 -1.95 12.42
C GLN A 67 7.03 -1.33 12.11
N GLN A 68 8.06 -1.84 12.76
CA GLN A 68 9.43 -1.36 12.58
C GLN A 68 10.05 -1.96 11.31
N HIS A 69 11.11 -1.31 10.80
CA HIS A 69 11.93 -1.76 9.66
C HIS A 69 11.26 -1.81 8.27
N GLY A 70 9.95 -1.59 8.17
CA GLY A 70 9.26 -1.44 6.89
C GLY A 70 9.69 -0.17 6.15
N THR A 71 9.93 -0.28 4.84
CA THR A 71 10.28 0.86 3.98
C THR A 71 9.22 1.06 2.91
N VAL A 72 8.83 2.32 2.68
CA VAL A 72 7.90 2.72 1.61
C VAL A 72 8.62 3.65 0.65
N TYR A 73 8.62 3.29 -0.63
CA TYR A 73 9.20 4.09 -1.70
C TYR A 73 8.11 4.92 -2.37
N TRP A 74 8.31 6.24 -2.40
CA TRP A 74 7.37 7.17 -3.01
C TRP A 74 7.75 7.47 -4.45
N ALA A 75 6.77 7.41 -5.34
CA ALA A 75 6.97 7.80 -6.74
C ALA A 75 7.21 9.32 -6.85
N THR A 76 7.90 9.74 -7.91
CA THR A 76 8.04 11.15 -8.26
C THR A 76 6.66 11.81 -8.39
N GLY A 77 6.48 12.97 -7.75
CA GLY A 77 5.21 13.70 -7.73
C GLY A 77 4.20 13.21 -6.68
N ALA A 78 4.54 12.22 -5.85
CA ALA A 78 3.65 11.74 -4.79
C ALA A 78 3.24 12.84 -3.79
N SER A 79 4.17 13.72 -3.41
CA SER A 79 3.86 14.85 -2.50
C SER A 79 2.79 15.77 -3.08
N LYS A 80 2.86 16.06 -4.39
CA LYS A 80 1.84 16.86 -5.09
C LYS A 80 0.49 16.13 -5.09
N ARG A 81 0.48 14.82 -5.33
CA ARG A 81 -0.76 14.02 -5.29
C ARG A 81 -1.39 14.03 -3.89
N LEU A 82 -0.58 13.84 -2.84
CA LEU A 82 -1.04 13.86 -1.46
C LEU A 82 -1.64 15.22 -1.08
N ALA A 83 -1.03 16.32 -1.53
CA ALA A 83 -1.54 17.67 -1.30
C ALA A 83 -2.86 17.99 -2.04
N ASN A 84 -3.18 17.24 -3.10
CA ASN A 84 -4.37 17.46 -3.93
C ASN A 84 -5.42 16.34 -3.78
N LEU A 85 -5.46 15.66 -2.63
CA LEU A 85 -6.49 14.66 -2.37
C LEU A 85 -7.88 15.32 -2.29
N SER A 86 -8.85 14.69 -2.96
CA SER A 86 -10.26 15.09 -2.88
C SER A 86 -10.99 14.23 -1.85
N SER A 87 -11.90 14.86 -1.09
CA SER A 87 -12.80 14.16 -0.17
C SER A 87 -13.92 13.37 -0.86
N GLU A 88 -14.06 13.51 -2.18
CA GLU A 88 -15.07 12.82 -2.98
C GLU A 88 -14.68 11.38 -3.35
N VAL A 89 -13.41 11.02 -3.15
CA VAL A 89 -12.87 9.69 -3.46
C VAL A 89 -12.20 9.07 -2.24
N THR A 90 -12.03 7.74 -2.26
CA THR A 90 -11.29 7.03 -1.21
C THR A 90 -9.80 7.36 -1.27
N LEU A 91 -9.09 7.22 -0.14
CA LEU A 91 -7.63 7.38 -0.11
C LEU A 91 -6.96 6.39 -1.06
N HIS A 92 -7.46 5.15 -1.11
CA HIS A 92 -6.98 4.12 -2.01
C HIS A 92 -7.06 4.55 -3.47
N ASP A 93 -8.16 5.17 -3.90
CA ASP A 93 -8.34 5.58 -5.29
C ASP A 93 -7.60 6.88 -5.61
N GLY A 94 -7.51 7.81 -4.65
CA GLY A 94 -6.79 9.07 -4.82
C GLY A 94 -5.26 8.89 -4.90
N LEU A 95 -4.71 7.96 -4.11
CA LEU A 95 -3.28 7.63 -4.07
C LEU A 95 -2.91 6.50 -5.03
N GLY A 96 -3.85 5.62 -5.35
CA GLY A 96 -3.68 4.55 -6.33
C GLY A 96 -3.33 5.14 -7.70
N GLN A 97 -2.24 4.66 -8.29
CA GLN A 97 -1.98 4.97 -9.69
C GLN A 97 -2.90 4.09 -10.55
N LYS A 98 -3.69 4.70 -11.44
CA LYS A 98 -4.14 4.04 -12.67
C LYS A 98 -2.93 3.93 -13.59
N ASN A 99 -1.98 3.06 -13.27
CA ASN A 99 -0.99 2.62 -14.23
C ASN A 99 -0.66 1.16 -13.99
N GLU A 100 -0.88 0.42 -15.07
CA GLU A 100 -0.46 -0.92 -15.42
C GLU A 100 0.89 -1.31 -14.80
N TYR A 101 1.09 -2.59 -14.51
CA TYR A 101 2.35 -3.15 -14.02
C TYR A 101 3.48 -3.00 -15.05
N ILE A 102 3.99 -1.80 -15.26
CA ILE A 102 5.18 -1.53 -16.07
C ILE A 102 6.33 -1.35 -15.07
N GLY A 103 7.12 -2.39 -14.80
CA GLY A 103 8.28 -2.16 -13.92
C GLY A 103 9.17 -3.31 -13.51
N PHE A 104 8.80 -4.59 -13.68
CA PHE A 104 9.73 -5.71 -13.43
C PHE A 104 10.01 -6.59 -14.66
N ARG A 105 9.18 -6.51 -15.72
CA ARG A 105 9.42 -7.27 -16.97
C ARG A 105 10.42 -6.60 -17.94
N ALA A 106 10.60 -5.28 -17.86
CA ALA A 106 11.46 -4.56 -18.81
C ALA A 106 12.96 -4.73 -18.51
N LEU A 107 13.34 -4.85 -17.23
CA LEU A 107 14.74 -5.02 -16.83
C LEU A 107 15.26 -6.44 -17.12
N ALA A 108 14.40 -7.46 -17.03
CA ALA A 108 14.80 -8.84 -17.33
C ALA A 108 15.13 -9.04 -18.83
N LYS A 109 14.37 -8.40 -19.74
CA LYS A 109 14.62 -8.55 -21.18
C LYS A 109 15.90 -7.86 -21.65
N SER A 110 16.22 -6.65 -21.14
CA SER A 110 17.45 -5.95 -21.59
C SER A 110 18.74 -6.63 -21.11
N GLN A 111 18.70 -7.31 -19.96
CA GLN A 111 19.84 -8.07 -19.43
C GLN A 111 20.02 -9.42 -20.13
N LEU A 112 18.93 -10.09 -20.55
CA LEU A 112 19.02 -11.36 -21.29
C LEU A 112 19.54 -11.19 -22.73
N THR A 113 19.23 -10.09 -23.41
CA THR A 113 19.73 -9.85 -24.78
C THR A 113 21.26 -9.62 -24.81
N ARG A 114 21.86 -9.03 -23.77
CA ARG A 114 23.31 -8.84 -23.70
C ARG A 114 24.10 -10.13 -23.48
N VAL A 115 23.51 -11.13 -22.82
CA VAL A 115 24.17 -12.42 -22.57
C VAL A 115 24.09 -13.35 -23.79
N ALA A 116 23.04 -13.23 -24.60
CA ALA A 116 22.90 -14.02 -25.84
C ALA A 116 23.87 -13.58 -26.94
N SER A 117 24.16 -12.27 -27.05
CA SER A 117 25.10 -11.73 -28.06
C SER A 117 26.57 -12.03 -27.75
N ALA A 118 26.92 -12.33 -26.49
CA ALA A 118 28.29 -12.60 -26.07
C ALA A 118 28.71 -14.08 -26.22
N ARG A 119 27.82 -14.94 -26.74
CA ARG A 119 28.08 -16.39 -26.93
C ARG A 119 28.18 -16.83 -28.40
N SER A 120 28.12 -15.91 -29.35
CA SER A 120 28.25 -16.22 -30.79
C SER A 120 29.57 -15.77 -31.41
N GLU A 121 30.54 -15.31 -30.61
CA GLU A 121 31.90 -14.96 -31.06
C GLU A 121 32.91 -15.85 -30.34
N THR A 122 32.92 -17.13 -30.71
CA THR A 122 34.06 -18.06 -30.53
C THR A 122 34.16 -18.92 -31.77
#